data_AF-A0A7C0ZWY7-F1
#
_entry.id   AF-A0A7C0ZWY7-F1
#
_cell.length_a   1.000
_cell.length_b   1.000
_cell.length_c   1.000
_cell.angle_alpha   90.00
_cell.angle_beta   90.00
_cell.angle_gamma   90.00
#
_symmetry.space_group_name_H-M   'P 1'
#
loop_
_entity.id
_entity.type
_entity.pdbx_description
1 polymer ?
#
loop_
_entity_poly.entity_id
_entity_poly.type
_entity_poly.pdbx_seq_one_letter_code
_entity_poly.pdbx_strand_id
1 'polypeptide(L)'
;MDKRRYGKMKIIGLSVVMALSMVTAFVTPISAATKLGDPGSGGGAGTGMVSPMDAMGVRGVMGTGKYTTDVDNGIYYVSVQDVAGRWGEGTYTIATGSGHPVPNRNVLYGGADHDPGSTYLTVRVYDAGREYVSTTGGPAPSAGYTVTALDGCSPATTGAGNEVHTTWTTDEGLLICQTIAVAGTTPDDSMVRVTTTVTNNDAVTHRVGIRYLWDLMIDEEDGSWFAERYHSYHTSDWIKTECEWASPTFRRYNATNDPNSSVFTIVGTSRGIGELSPQPTAPDLLQFAAWGSLGDGVFDHAFDYTPTGQTLAGAGADSAIAYYWGNTEANAMELAPGGSVSVTQYLQAIPPPPRDIPILTHLGVLVLVGLLALIGAGAIVREREG
;
A
#
# COMPACT_ATOMS: atom_id res chain seq x y z
N MET A 1 -43.50 5.66 -77.82
CA MET A 1 -44.14 6.29 -76.64
C MET A 1 -44.07 5.28 -75.52
N ASP A 2 -43.11 5.43 -74.61
CA ASP A 2 -43.26 6.10 -73.29
C ASP A 2 -43.78 5.04 -72.28
N LYS A 3 -43.20 4.74 -71.10
CA LYS A 3 -42.35 5.52 -70.20
C LYS A 3 -41.71 4.59 -69.16
N ARG A 4 -40.48 4.92 -68.76
CA ARG A 4 -39.70 4.33 -67.66
C ARG A 4 -40.43 4.50 -66.31
N ARG A 5 -40.28 3.53 -65.39
CA ARG A 5 -40.22 3.82 -63.94
C ARG A 5 -39.20 2.91 -63.25
N TYR A 6 -38.12 3.56 -62.81
CA TYR A 6 -37.13 3.08 -61.85
C TYR A 6 -37.79 2.89 -60.47
N GLY A 7 -37.72 1.68 -59.93
CA GLY A 7 -37.98 1.39 -58.52
C GLY A 7 -36.69 1.48 -57.72
N LYS A 8 -36.63 2.39 -56.77
CA LYS A 8 -35.51 2.61 -55.84
C LYS A 8 -35.28 1.37 -54.98
N MET A 9 -34.08 0.79 -55.05
CA MET A 9 -33.55 -0.18 -54.10
C MET A 9 -33.38 0.52 -52.74
N LYS A 10 -34.15 0.10 -51.73
CA LYS A 10 -33.92 0.47 -50.33
C LYS A 10 -32.77 -0.38 -49.81
N ILE A 11 -31.65 0.28 -49.52
CA ILE A 11 -30.56 -0.25 -48.70
C ILE A 11 -31.12 -0.45 -47.29
N ILE A 12 -31.36 -1.70 -46.89
CA ILE A 12 -31.55 -2.08 -45.48
C ILE A 12 -30.21 -2.65 -45.02
N GLY A 13 -29.30 -1.73 -44.67
CA GLY A 13 -28.04 -2.04 -44.02
C GLY A 13 -28.15 -1.73 -42.53
N LEU A 14 -27.70 -2.68 -41.72
CA LEU A 14 -27.18 -2.49 -40.36
C LEU A 14 -28.22 -2.29 -39.23
N SER A 15 -28.60 -3.38 -38.54
CA SER A 15 -29.17 -3.33 -37.18
C SER A 15 -28.91 -4.59 -36.35
N VAL A 16 -27.77 -5.29 -36.53
CA VAL A 16 -27.40 -6.46 -35.70
C VAL A 16 -26.01 -6.30 -35.07
N VAL A 17 -25.67 -5.09 -34.64
CA VAL A 17 -24.55 -4.85 -33.71
C VAL A 17 -25.03 -3.87 -32.65
N MET A 18 -25.87 -4.35 -31.74
CA MET A 18 -26.27 -3.58 -30.56
C MET A 18 -26.58 -4.51 -29.38
N ALA A 19 -25.63 -5.39 -29.05
CA ALA A 19 -25.69 -6.22 -27.86
C ALA A 19 -24.29 -6.55 -27.33
N LEU A 20 -23.38 -5.57 -27.33
CA LEU A 20 -22.18 -5.60 -26.47
C LEU A 20 -21.52 -4.22 -26.43
N SER A 21 -22.22 -3.21 -25.91
CA SER A 21 -21.61 -1.90 -25.66
C SER A 21 -22.30 -1.24 -24.46
N MET A 22 -22.14 -1.85 -23.30
CA MET A 22 -22.20 -1.15 -22.02
C MET A 22 -20.87 -1.42 -21.30
N VAL A 23 -19.81 -0.82 -21.82
CA VAL A 23 -18.65 -0.47 -21.00
C VAL A 23 -18.99 0.91 -20.46
N THR A 24 -19.39 0.96 -19.20
CA THR A 24 -19.50 2.19 -18.42
C THR A 24 -18.13 2.85 -18.40
N ALA A 25 -17.99 3.93 -19.17
CA ALA A 25 -16.90 4.89 -18.96
C ALA A 25 -17.23 5.66 -17.68
N PHE A 26 -16.80 5.14 -16.53
CA PHE A 26 -16.55 6.00 -15.39
C PHE A 26 -15.27 6.78 -15.72
N VAL A 27 -15.43 8.06 -16.01
CA VAL A 27 -14.33 9.02 -15.86
C VAL A 27 -14.23 9.25 -14.36
N THR A 28 -13.37 8.49 -13.69
CA THR A 28 -12.95 8.81 -12.34
C THR A 28 -12.14 10.12 -12.40
N PRO A 29 -12.41 11.10 -11.54
CA PRO A 29 -11.42 12.14 -11.30
C PRO A 29 -10.20 11.44 -10.68
N ILE A 30 -9.06 11.47 -11.39
CA ILE A 30 -7.76 11.16 -10.80
C ILE A 30 -7.46 12.30 -9.83
N SER A 31 -7.88 12.14 -8.58
CA SER A 31 -7.30 12.88 -7.47
C SER A 31 -6.19 11.98 -6.94
N ALA A 32 -5.02 12.06 -7.56
CA ALA A 32 -3.83 11.42 -7.02
C ALA A 32 -3.48 12.10 -5.70
N ALA A 33 -3.20 11.34 -4.66
CA ALA A 33 -2.45 11.83 -3.52
C ALA A 33 -1.19 12.51 -4.07
N THR A 34 -1.07 13.81 -3.85
CA THR A 34 0.15 14.53 -4.25
C THR A 34 1.24 14.12 -3.29
N LYS A 35 2.11 13.23 -3.74
CA LYS A 35 3.47 13.11 -3.20
C LYS A 35 4.02 14.53 -2.99
N LEU A 36 4.51 14.86 -1.80
CA LEU A 36 5.29 16.09 -1.61
C LEU A 36 6.34 16.14 -2.73
N GLY A 37 6.50 17.26 -3.43
CA GLY A 37 7.37 17.30 -4.61
C GLY A 37 8.82 16.89 -4.29
N ASP A 38 9.44 16.12 -5.19
CA ASP A 38 10.85 15.70 -5.06
C ASP A 38 11.74 16.95 -4.92
N PRO A 39 12.47 17.14 -3.81
CA PRO A 39 13.34 18.30 -3.62
C PRO A 39 14.50 18.36 -4.64
N GLY A 40 14.74 17.29 -5.42
CA GLY A 40 15.82 17.19 -6.41
C GLY A 40 15.46 17.54 -7.86
N SER A 41 14.20 17.73 -8.24
CA SER A 41 13.79 17.85 -9.66
C SER A 41 13.56 19.30 -10.14
N GLY A 42 14.47 20.21 -9.79
CA GLY A 42 14.43 21.61 -10.25
C GLY A 42 14.94 21.81 -11.69
N GLY A 43 14.08 21.59 -12.69
CA GLY A 43 14.30 22.08 -14.06
C GLY A 43 14.12 23.60 -14.14
N GLY A 44 15.21 24.32 -14.46
CA GLY A 44 15.33 25.75 -14.23
C GLY A 44 14.54 26.69 -15.14
N ALA A 45 14.14 27.82 -14.56
CA ALA A 45 14.23 29.15 -15.15
C ALA A 45 14.15 30.22 -14.04
N GLY A 46 15.20 31.06 -13.89
CA GLY A 46 15.05 32.39 -13.30
C GLY A 46 15.70 32.67 -11.95
N THR A 47 16.93 33.20 -12.01
CA THR A 47 17.51 34.26 -11.14
C THR A 47 17.53 34.07 -9.62
N GLY A 48 18.69 33.58 -9.14
CA GLY A 48 19.51 34.34 -8.19
C GLY A 48 19.08 34.38 -6.72
N MET A 49 19.41 33.33 -5.97
CA MET A 49 20.03 33.44 -4.64
C MET A 49 20.75 32.12 -4.34
N VAL A 50 22.05 32.21 -4.11
CA VAL A 50 22.95 31.05 -3.92
C VAL A 50 22.85 30.62 -2.46
N SER A 51 22.33 29.42 -2.20
CA SER A 51 22.36 28.80 -0.87
C SER A 51 23.77 28.32 -0.50
N PRO A 52 24.17 28.30 0.79
CA PRO A 52 25.57 28.10 1.20
C PRO A 52 26.10 26.65 1.11
N MET A 53 25.42 25.74 0.40
CA MET A 53 25.82 24.32 0.33
C MET A 53 26.87 24.00 -0.75
N ASP A 54 27.33 24.98 -1.54
CA ASP A 54 28.28 24.75 -2.65
C ASP A 54 29.77 24.76 -2.24
N ALA A 55 30.10 24.60 -0.96
CA ALA A 55 31.47 24.68 -0.45
C ALA A 55 31.99 23.38 0.19
N MET A 56 31.76 22.22 -0.43
CA MET A 56 32.61 21.04 -0.23
C MET A 56 32.63 20.19 -1.51
N GLY A 57 33.69 20.39 -2.29
CA GLY A 57 33.86 19.83 -3.63
C GLY A 57 34.05 18.32 -3.66
N VAL A 58 32.95 17.58 -3.71
CA VAL A 58 32.91 16.21 -4.26
C VAL A 58 31.79 16.17 -5.31
N ARG A 59 32.08 16.70 -6.51
CA ARG A 59 31.25 16.42 -7.70
C ARG A 59 31.56 15.02 -8.20
N GLY A 60 30.99 14.03 -7.50
CA GLY A 60 30.77 12.71 -8.09
C GLY A 60 29.67 12.84 -9.13
N VAL A 61 29.96 12.42 -10.35
CA VAL A 61 28.94 12.19 -11.39
C VAL A 61 27.98 11.13 -10.83
N MET A 62 26.83 11.54 -10.29
CA MET A 62 25.80 10.58 -9.89
C MET A 62 25.28 9.94 -11.17
N GLY A 63 25.64 8.66 -11.36
CA GLY A 63 24.96 7.83 -12.35
C GLY A 63 23.46 7.86 -12.08
N THR A 64 22.65 7.66 -13.12
CA THR A 64 21.21 7.42 -13.04
C THR A 64 20.96 6.10 -12.29
N GLY A 65 21.23 6.10 -10.98
CA GLY A 65 21.09 4.96 -10.09
C GLY A 65 19.65 4.85 -9.59
N LYS A 66 19.18 3.62 -9.44
CA LYS A 66 17.98 3.31 -8.69
C LYS A 66 18.24 3.66 -7.23
N TYR A 67 17.40 4.50 -6.62
CA TYR A 67 17.49 4.90 -5.20
C TYR A 67 16.69 3.94 -4.30
N THR A 68 16.63 2.67 -4.71
CA THR A 68 15.95 1.64 -3.97
C THR A 68 16.74 0.35 -3.98
N THR A 69 16.69 -0.34 -2.84
CA THR A 69 17.05 -1.75 -2.71
C THR A 69 15.76 -2.54 -2.76
N ASP A 70 15.68 -3.53 -3.66
CA ASP A 70 14.46 -4.29 -3.88
C ASP A 70 14.62 -5.76 -3.54
N VAL A 71 13.52 -6.38 -3.13
CA VAL A 71 13.39 -7.83 -2.91
C VAL A 71 12.08 -8.35 -3.48
N ASP A 72 12.11 -9.56 -4.01
CA ASP A 72 10.93 -10.20 -4.59
C ASP A 72 10.97 -11.73 -4.40
N ASN A 73 9.80 -12.36 -4.48
CA ASN A 73 9.69 -13.82 -4.56
C ASN A 73 8.86 -14.28 -5.78
N GLY A 74 8.74 -13.42 -6.79
CA GLY A 74 7.82 -13.59 -7.91
C GLY A 74 6.34 -13.31 -7.61
N ILE A 75 5.88 -13.39 -6.35
CA ILE A 75 4.49 -13.11 -5.94
C ILE A 75 4.33 -11.69 -5.40
N TYR A 76 5.30 -11.20 -4.64
CA TYR A 76 5.40 -9.80 -4.23
C TYR A 76 6.70 -9.20 -4.68
N TYR A 77 6.67 -7.89 -4.90
CA TYR A 77 7.84 -7.05 -5.06
C TYR A 77 7.80 -5.97 -3.99
N VAL A 78 8.93 -5.75 -3.33
CA VAL A 78 9.10 -4.69 -2.33
C VAL A 78 10.27 -3.82 -2.74
N SER A 79 10.04 -2.51 -2.78
CA SER A 79 11.09 -1.52 -3.03
C SER A 79 11.31 -0.72 -1.76
N VAL A 80 12.56 -0.62 -1.29
CA VAL A 80 12.95 0.11 -0.08
C VAL A 80 13.86 1.26 -0.46
N GLN A 81 13.57 2.48 -0.01
CA GLN A 81 14.41 3.66 -0.21
C GLN A 81 15.76 3.44 0.48
N ASP A 82 16.85 3.45 -0.29
CA ASP A 82 18.21 3.13 0.21
C ASP A 82 19.18 4.31 0.17
N VAL A 83 18.62 5.51 0.01
CA VAL A 83 19.35 6.78 0.02
C VAL A 83 18.61 7.78 0.90
N ALA A 84 19.33 8.30 1.89
CA ALA A 84 18.91 9.41 2.73
C ALA A 84 18.65 10.72 1.94
N GLY A 85 17.73 11.55 2.44
CA GLY A 85 17.42 12.88 1.94
C GLY A 85 16.40 12.93 0.80
N ARG A 86 15.85 11.78 0.39
CA ARG A 86 14.78 11.70 -0.61
C ARG A 86 13.41 11.66 0.07
N TRP A 87 12.84 10.46 0.25
CA TRP A 87 11.56 10.24 0.96
C TRP A 87 11.74 9.74 2.40
N GLY A 88 13.00 9.57 2.81
CA GLY A 88 13.39 8.89 4.04
C GLY A 88 13.92 7.49 3.73
N GLU A 89 15.18 7.24 4.09
CA GLU A 89 15.79 5.92 3.98
C GLU A 89 14.99 4.92 4.83
N GLY A 90 14.83 3.70 4.34
CA GLY A 90 14.00 2.65 4.96
C GLY A 90 12.48 2.77 4.73
N THR A 91 11.98 3.86 4.15
CA THR A 91 10.59 3.84 3.62
C THR A 91 10.49 2.79 2.51
N TYR A 92 9.33 2.16 2.37
CA TYR A 92 9.13 1.09 1.39
C TYR A 92 7.75 1.16 0.74
N THR A 93 7.57 0.35 -0.28
CA THR A 93 6.27 0.11 -0.90
C THR A 93 6.18 -1.34 -1.36
N ILE A 94 4.97 -1.82 -1.60
CA ILE A 94 4.69 -3.22 -1.94
C ILE A 94 3.81 -3.24 -3.19
N ALA A 95 4.19 -4.08 -4.16
CA ALA A 95 3.34 -4.46 -5.28
C ALA A 95 3.14 -5.98 -5.35
N THR A 96 2.05 -6.38 -6.00
CA THR A 96 1.92 -7.75 -6.49
C THR A 96 2.89 -7.98 -7.64
N GLY A 97 3.64 -9.07 -7.59
CA GLY A 97 4.60 -9.49 -8.60
C GLY A 97 3.94 -10.21 -9.78
N SER A 98 4.75 -10.56 -10.79
CA SER A 98 4.27 -11.19 -12.03
C SER A 98 3.63 -12.57 -11.85
N GLY A 99 3.96 -13.29 -10.77
CA GLY A 99 3.38 -14.59 -10.41
C GLY A 99 2.08 -14.48 -9.58
N HIS A 100 1.70 -13.28 -9.15
CA HIS A 100 0.42 -13.07 -8.49
C HIS A 100 -0.74 -13.11 -9.52
N PRO A 101 -1.93 -13.66 -9.19
CA PRO A 101 -3.06 -13.74 -10.13
C PRO A 101 -3.57 -12.37 -10.63
N VAL A 102 -3.26 -11.31 -9.88
CA VAL A 102 -3.49 -9.91 -10.24
C VAL A 102 -2.15 -9.19 -10.18
N PRO A 103 -1.32 -9.25 -11.24
CA PRO A 103 0.07 -8.80 -11.20
C PRO A 103 0.20 -7.28 -11.35
N ASN A 104 1.33 -6.75 -10.87
CA ASN A 104 1.77 -5.36 -11.03
C ASN A 104 0.79 -4.32 -10.48
N ARG A 105 0.15 -4.62 -9.34
CA ARG A 105 -0.77 -3.70 -8.67
C ARG A 105 -0.17 -3.20 -7.35
N ASN A 106 -0.47 -1.95 -7.03
CA ASN A 106 -0.17 -1.39 -5.71
C ASN A 106 -0.82 -2.24 -4.63
N VAL A 107 -0.07 -2.60 -3.60
CA VAL A 107 -0.59 -3.07 -2.30
C VAL A 107 -0.45 -1.93 -1.28
N LEU A 108 0.67 -1.24 -1.32
CA LEU A 108 0.86 0.07 -0.68
C LEU A 108 1.06 1.11 -1.79
N TYR A 109 0.77 2.37 -1.50
CA TYR A 109 0.91 3.45 -2.49
C TYR A 109 2.32 3.47 -3.11
N GLY A 110 2.39 3.68 -4.43
CA GLY A 110 3.64 3.71 -5.20
C GLY A 110 4.25 2.33 -5.51
N GLY A 111 3.60 1.24 -5.11
CA GLY A 111 4.08 -0.13 -5.27
C GLY A 111 4.37 -0.51 -6.72
N ALA A 112 3.39 -0.29 -7.61
CA ALA A 112 3.47 -0.65 -9.03
C ALA A 112 4.57 0.13 -9.77
N ASP A 113 4.86 1.35 -9.31
CA ASP A 113 5.92 2.21 -9.85
C ASP A 113 7.26 2.02 -9.14
N HIS A 114 7.34 1.13 -8.15
CA HIS A 114 8.53 0.90 -7.33
C HIS A 114 9.07 2.16 -6.67
N ASP A 115 8.17 3.07 -6.27
CA ASP A 115 8.51 4.40 -5.79
C ASP A 115 8.11 4.55 -4.31
N PRO A 116 8.98 4.11 -3.38
CA PRO A 116 8.70 4.21 -1.96
C PRO A 116 8.59 5.67 -1.49
N GLY A 117 7.98 5.84 -0.33
CA GLY A 117 7.82 7.16 0.30
C GLY A 117 6.49 7.38 1.00
N SER A 118 5.67 6.35 1.15
CA SER A 118 4.33 6.41 1.79
C SER A 118 4.16 5.33 2.87
N THR A 119 5.27 4.84 3.42
CA THR A 119 5.25 4.03 4.64
C THR A 119 6.22 4.61 5.62
N TYR A 120 5.82 4.74 6.88
CA TYR A 120 6.66 5.41 7.88
C TYR A 120 6.81 4.58 9.13
N LEU A 121 8.03 4.60 9.66
CA LEU A 121 8.38 4.15 10.99
C LEU A 121 8.52 5.39 11.88
N THR A 122 7.86 5.37 13.04
CA THR A 122 8.20 6.27 14.15
C THR A 122 8.70 5.46 15.33
N VAL A 123 9.83 5.87 15.91
CA VAL A 123 10.28 5.42 17.24
C VAL A 123 10.23 6.60 18.20
N ARG A 124 9.34 6.53 19.18
CA ARG A 124 9.22 7.53 20.25
C ARG A 124 10.11 7.12 21.42
N VAL A 125 10.88 8.04 21.96
CA VAL A 125 11.68 7.88 23.18
C VAL A 125 11.07 8.78 24.26
N TYR A 126 10.34 8.16 25.18
CA TYR A 126 9.48 8.85 26.15
C TYR A 126 10.28 9.72 27.12
N ASP A 127 11.38 9.19 27.67
CA ASP A 127 12.23 9.88 28.63
C ASP A 127 13.04 11.04 28.03
N ALA A 128 13.28 11.02 26.71
CA ALA A 128 13.97 12.09 25.99
C ALA A 128 13.02 13.14 25.39
N GLY A 129 11.70 12.88 25.35
CA GLY A 129 10.73 13.75 24.68
C GLY A 129 11.03 13.87 23.18
N ARG A 130 11.34 12.75 22.50
CA ARG A 130 11.71 12.74 21.09
C ARG A 130 11.02 11.67 20.26
N GLU A 131 10.72 11.98 19.01
CA GLU A 131 10.10 11.12 18.02
C GLU A 131 11.00 11.05 16.79
N TYR A 132 11.51 9.85 16.49
CA TYR A 132 12.33 9.59 15.32
C TYR A 132 11.47 9.07 14.19
N VAL A 133 11.39 9.79 13.08
CA VAL A 133 10.50 9.47 11.95
C VAL A 133 11.30 9.12 10.70
N SER A 134 10.90 8.09 9.96
CA SER A 134 11.56 7.69 8.72
C SER A 134 11.17 8.55 7.51
N THR A 135 10.71 9.78 7.68
CA THR A 135 10.29 10.67 6.59
C THR A 135 11.05 11.98 6.61
N THR A 136 11.26 12.54 5.42
CA THR A 136 11.83 13.88 5.20
C THR A 136 10.76 14.97 5.14
N GLY A 137 9.49 14.59 4.96
CA GLY A 137 8.35 15.52 4.85
C GLY A 137 7.89 16.12 6.18
N GLY A 138 8.37 15.57 7.30
CA GLY A 138 8.21 16.13 8.65
C GLY A 138 6.77 16.24 9.14
N PRO A 139 6.22 15.21 9.83
CA PRO A 139 4.98 15.35 10.58
C PRO A 139 5.15 16.29 11.78
N ALA A 140 4.03 16.81 12.31
CA ALA A 140 4.05 17.61 13.52
C ALA A 140 4.43 16.76 14.76
N PRO A 141 5.24 17.31 15.69
CA PRO A 141 5.53 16.64 16.95
C PRO A 141 4.27 16.49 17.79
N SER A 142 4.23 15.40 18.55
CA SER A 142 3.24 15.28 19.62
C SER A 142 3.55 16.26 20.75
N ALA A 143 2.54 16.57 21.59
CA ALA A 143 2.69 17.56 22.65
C ALA A 143 3.81 17.19 23.64
N GLY A 144 4.80 18.07 23.79
CA GLY A 144 5.96 17.85 24.66
C GLY A 144 7.12 17.07 24.01
N TYR A 145 7.00 16.73 22.72
CA TYR A 145 8.02 16.02 21.95
C TYR A 145 8.68 16.93 20.91
N THR A 146 9.84 16.47 20.43
CA THR A 146 10.52 16.99 19.23
C THR A 146 10.58 15.90 18.17
N VAL A 147 10.44 16.26 16.89
CA VAL A 147 10.62 15.32 15.77
C VAL A 147 12.04 15.39 15.25
N THR A 148 12.66 14.23 15.03
CA THR A 148 13.94 14.08 14.35
C THR A 148 13.79 13.11 13.18
N ALA A 149 14.23 13.50 11.99
CA ALA A 149 14.24 12.61 10.84
C ALA A 149 15.35 11.55 11.01
N LEU A 150 14.99 10.28 10.81
CA LEU A 150 15.93 9.15 10.89
C LEU A 150 17.05 9.24 9.83
N ASP A 151 16.84 9.97 8.74
CA ASP A 151 17.90 10.26 7.77
C ASP A 151 19.10 11.00 8.38
N GLY A 152 18.89 11.74 9.48
CA GLY A 152 19.96 12.36 10.26
C GLY A 152 20.71 11.41 11.19
N CYS A 153 20.22 10.17 11.36
CA CYS A 153 20.67 9.20 12.35
C CYS A 153 21.62 8.15 11.76
N SER A 154 22.49 8.58 10.83
CA SER A 154 23.46 7.73 10.12
C SER A 154 22.81 6.46 9.53
N PRO A 155 21.82 6.61 8.64
CA PRO A 155 21.12 5.47 8.07
C PRO A 155 22.05 4.57 7.25
N ALA A 156 21.74 3.28 7.24
CA ALA A 156 22.41 2.32 6.36
C ALA A 156 21.44 1.22 5.92
N THR A 157 21.28 1.06 4.61
CA THR A 157 20.42 0.04 4.00
C THR A 157 21.24 -1.02 3.27
N THR A 158 20.91 -2.29 3.51
CA THR A 158 21.57 -3.43 2.87
C THR A 158 20.56 -4.51 2.51
N GLY A 159 20.71 -5.10 1.32
CA GLY A 159 19.95 -6.28 0.89
C GLY A 159 20.70 -7.58 1.19
N ALA A 160 19.98 -8.60 1.66
CA ALA A 160 20.50 -9.94 1.92
C ALA A 160 19.46 -11.01 1.59
N GLY A 161 19.60 -11.66 0.43
CA GLY A 161 18.62 -12.63 -0.05
C GLY A 161 17.27 -11.96 -0.33
N ASN A 162 16.20 -12.43 0.32
CA ASN A 162 14.85 -11.86 0.20
C ASN A 162 14.53 -10.88 1.34
N GLU A 163 15.55 -10.34 2.00
CA GLU A 163 15.42 -9.37 3.08
C GLU A 163 16.18 -8.08 2.75
N VAL A 164 15.62 -6.95 3.20
CA VAL A 164 16.29 -5.65 3.26
C VAL A 164 16.34 -5.23 4.71
N HIS A 165 17.53 -4.81 5.16
CA HIS A 165 17.76 -4.27 6.49
C HIS A 165 18.15 -2.81 6.38
N THR A 166 17.39 -1.94 7.05
CA THR A 166 17.77 -0.55 7.26
C THR A 166 18.02 -0.31 8.74
N THR A 167 19.14 0.33 9.06
CA THR A 167 19.54 0.63 10.43
C THR A 167 19.75 2.12 10.64
N TRP A 168 19.47 2.59 11.85
CA TRP A 168 19.72 3.96 12.31
C TRP A 168 20.25 3.93 13.74
N THR A 169 21.07 4.91 14.10
CA THR A 169 21.52 5.11 15.48
C THR A 169 21.07 6.48 15.98
N THR A 170 20.26 6.50 17.02
CA THR A 170 19.72 7.74 17.61
C THR A 170 20.73 8.43 18.52
N ASP A 171 20.45 9.69 18.90
CA ASP A 171 21.30 10.43 19.85
C ASP A 171 21.30 9.81 21.25
N GLU A 172 20.23 9.11 21.64
CA GLU A 172 20.12 8.35 22.89
C GLU A 172 20.80 6.97 22.79
N GLY A 173 21.60 6.71 21.76
CA GLY A 173 22.32 5.44 21.62
C GLY A 173 21.42 4.24 21.31
N LEU A 174 20.22 4.46 20.79
CA LEU A 174 19.35 3.37 20.32
C LEU A 174 19.75 2.95 18.90
N LEU A 175 20.02 1.67 18.71
CA LEU A 175 20.12 1.06 17.38
C LEU A 175 18.73 0.58 16.96
N ILE A 176 18.18 1.23 15.93
CA ILE A 176 16.93 0.83 15.30
C ILE A 176 17.30 0.01 14.06
N CYS A 177 16.76 -1.19 13.92
CA CYS A 177 16.89 -2.02 12.71
C CYS A 177 15.51 -2.41 12.22
N GLN A 178 15.13 -1.93 11.04
CA GLN A 178 13.95 -2.40 10.32
C GLN A 178 14.39 -3.45 9.29
N THR A 179 13.74 -4.61 9.33
CA THR A 179 13.92 -5.70 8.38
C THR A 179 12.61 -5.91 7.63
N ILE A 180 12.67 -5.83 6.30
CA ILE A 180 11.56 -6.11 5.42
C ILE A 180 11.92 -7.37 4.63
N ALA A 181 11.06 -8.38 4.68
CA ALA A 181 11.32 -9.68 4.07
C ALA A 181 10.13 -10.14 3.23
N VAL A 182 10.42 -10.80 2.10
CA VAL A 182 9.41 -11.46 1.28
C VAL A 182 9.58 -12.97 1.39
N ALA A 183 8.54 -13.66 1.86
CA ALA A 183 8.53 -15.10 2.07
C ALA A 183 7.45 -15.77 1.22
N GLY A 184 7.55 -17.10 1.07
CA GLY A 184 6.63 -17.93 0.28
C GLY A 184 7.05 -18.09 -1.18
N THR A 185 6.34 -18.94 -1.92
CA THR A 185 6.62 -19.27 -3.33
C THR A 185 5.38 -19.32 -4.22
N THR A 186 4.20 -19.23 -3.61
CA THR A 186 2.88 -19.32 -4.24
C THR A 186 1.99 -18.16 -3.73
N PRO A 187 0.90 -17.80 -4.42
CA PRO A 187 -0.03 -16.80 -3.92
C PRO A 187 -0.55 -17.06 -2.49
N ASP A 188 -0.74 -18.33 -2.14
CA ASP A 188 -1.36 -18.73 -0.88
C ASP A 188 -0.41 -18.65 0.32
N ASP A 189 0.88 -18.92 0.13
CA ASP A 189 1.90 -18.92 1.20
C ASP A 189 2.78 -17.67 1.21
N SER A 190 2.63 -16.77 0.22
CA SER A 190 3.47 -15.58 0.13
C SER A 190 2.99 -14.44 1.01
N MET A 191 3.95 -13.73 1.61
CA MET A 191 3.69 -12.57 2.46
C MET A 191 4.90 -11.65 2.54
N VAL A 192 4.65 -10.38 2.82
CA VAL A 192 5.66 -9.40 3.21
C VAL A 192 5.67 -9.29 4.72
N ARG A 193 6.83 -9.46 5.34
CA ARG A 193 7.07 -9.30 6.77
C ARG A 193 7.82 -7.99 7.01
N VAL A 194 7.41 -7.25 8.03
CA VAL A 194 8.12 -6.07 8.51
C VAL A 194 8.41 -6.25 9.99
N THR A 195 9.68 -6.26 10.36
CA THR A 195 10.15 -6.38 11.74
C THR A 195 11.03 -5.20 12.09
N THR A 196 10.70 -4.49 13.16
CA THR A 196 11.57 -3.44 13.73
C THR A 196 12.08 -3.93 15.07
N THR A 197 13.39 -3.94 15.21
CA THR A 197 14.09 -4.18 16.48
C THR A 197 14.72 -2.89 16.95
N VAL A 198 14.53 -2.55 18.22
CA VAL A 198 15.20 -1.43 18.88
C VAL A 198 16.08 -2.00 19.97
N THR A 199 17.38 -1.73 19.89
CA THR A 199 18.40 -2.16 20.85
C THR A 199 18.94 -0.93 21.56
N ASN A 200 18.99 -0.97 22.88
CA ASN A 200 19.59 0.08 23.68
C ASN A 200 21.10 -0.16 23.85
N ASN A 201 21.93 0.67 23.21
CA ASN A 201 23.39 0.64 23.36
C ASN A 201 23.91 1.72 24.34
N ASP A 202 23.03 2.46 25.00
CA ASP A 202 23.39 3.40 26.05
C ASP A 202 23.51 2.71 27.42
N ALA A 203 24.06 3.44 28.39
CA ALA A 203 24.22 3.03 29.78
C ALA A 203 22.98 3.31 30.65
N VAL A 204 21.95 4.00 30.11
CA VAL A 204 20.71 4.33 30.82
C VAL A 204 19.54 3.53 30.25
N THR A 205 18.56 3.19 31.08
CA THR A 205 17.30 2.57 30.63
C THR A 205 16.45 3.58 29.87
N HIS A 206 15.96 3.20 28.70
CA HIS A 206 15.02 4.01 27.90
C HIS A 206 13.62 3.38 27.87
N ARG A 207 12.61 4.22 27.65
CA ARG A 207 11.22 3.79 27.41
C ARG A 207 10.82 4.19 26.01
N VAL A 208 10.44 3.21 25.19
CA VAL A 208 10.19 3.45 23.77
C VAL A 208 8.79 3.03 23.31
N GLY A 209 8.26 3.77 22.35
CA GLY A 209 7.09 3.41 21.56
C GLY A 209 7.48 3.24 20.10
N ILE A 210 6.82 2.33 19.38
CA ILE A 210 7.04 2.10 17.96
C ILE A 210 5.71 2.26 17.23
N ARG A 211 5.73 2.93 16.09
CA ARG A 211 4.59 3.07 15.19
C ARG A 211 4.96 2.67 13.77
N TYR A 212 4.11 1.85 13.15
CA TYR A 212 4.09 1.72 11.70
C TYR A 212 2.92 2.52 11.15
N LEU A 213 3.14 3.20 10.03
CA LEU A 213 2.11 3.86 9.25
C LEU A 213 2.22 3.37 7.81
N TRP A 214 1.14 2.76 7.29
CA TRP A 214 1.06 2.22 5.94
C TRP A 214 -0.04 2.91 5.15
N ASP A 215 0.34 3.54 4.04
CA ASP A 215 -0.56 4.09 3.03
C ASP A 215 -1.10 2.98 2.13
N LEU A 216 -2.41 2.75 2.19
CA LEU A 216 -3.04 1.68 1.44
C LEU A 216 -3.46 2.19 0.07
N MET A 217 -2.95 1.53 -0.99
CA MET A 217 -3.45 1.73 -2.35
C MET A 217 -3.69 0.37 -2.96
N ILE A 218 -4.94 0.05 -3.28
CA ILE A 218 -5.33 -1.22 -3.87
C ILE A 218 -5.63 -0.96 -5.33
N ASP A 219 -4.71 -1.39 -6.20
CA ASP A 219 -4.71 -1.03 -7.63
C ASP A 219 -4.56 0.49 -7.81
N GLU A 220 -5.60 1.20 -8.27
CA GLU A 220 -5.58 2.64 -8.50
C GLU A 220 -6.38 3.42 -7.44
N GLU A 221 -6.92 2.75 -6.41
CA GLU A 221 -7.77 3.33 -5.38
C GLU A 221 -7.06 3.39 -4.01
N ASP A 222 -6.85 4.60 -3.50
CA ASP A 222 -6.32 4.86 -2.13
C ASP A 222 -7.41 4.71 -1.05
N GLY A 223 -8.68 4.89 -1.44
CA GLY A 223 -9.80 4.81 -0.54
C GLY A 223 -10.23 3.37 -0.27
N SER A 224 -9.77 2.77 0.84
CA SER A 224 -10.09 1.38 1.19
C SER A 224 -11.31 1.22 2.10
N TRP A 225 -11.92 0.04 2.07
CA TRP A 225 -12.83 -0.45 3.11
C TRP A 225 -12.04 -1.34 4.05
N PHE A 226 -12.42 -1.39 5.32
CA PHE A 226 -11.77 -2.20 6.35
C PHE A 226 -12.75 -3.20 6.96
N ALA A 227 -12.27 -4.37 7.36
CA ALA A 227 -13.06 -5.28 8.17
C ALA A 227 -12.20 -6.21 9.05
N GLU A 228 -12.66 -6.42 10.28
CA GLU A 228 -11.99 -7.24 11.31
C GLU A 228 -12.17 -8.74 11.02
N ARG A 229 -11.14 -9.55 11.32
CA ARG A 229 -11.15 -11.02 11.14
C ARG A 229 -10.69 -11.74 12.40
N TYR A 230 -11.63 -12.36 13.11
CA TYR A 230 -11.38 -13.02 14.39
C TYR A 230 -10.96 -14.49 14.23
N HIS A 231 -11.68 -15.21 13.37
CA HIS A 231 -11.46 -16.61 13.02
C HIS A 231 -11.94 -16.85 11.58
N SER A 232 -11.63 -18.02 11.00
CA SER A 232 -12.01 -18.37 9.62
C SER A 232 -13.52 -18.27 9.31
N TYR A 233 -14.38 -18.18 10.32
CA TYR A 233 -15.84 -18.16 10.18
C TYR A 233 -16.52 -16.89 10.72
N HIS A 234 -15.76 -15.93 11.29
CA HIS A 234 -16.35 -14.70 11.84
C HIS A 234 -15.65 -13.47 11.26
N THR A 235 -16.36 -12.79 10.37
CA THR A 235 -15.96 -11.58 9.69
C THR A 235 -16.91 -10.46 10.08
N SER A 236 -16.39 -9.33 10.56
CA SER A 236 -17.22 -8.12 10.69
C SER A 236 -17.66 -7.61 9.32
N ASP A 237 -18.71 -6.80 9.33
CA ASP A 237 -19.08 -5.99 8.17
C ASP A 237 -17.93 -5.05 7.78
N TRP A 238 -17.95 -4.64 6.51
CA TRP A 238 -17.04 -3.64 5.98
C TRP A 238 -17.40 -2.26 6.52
N ILE A 239 -16.42 -1.59 7.11
CA ILE A 239 -16.50 -0.18 7.49
C ILE A 239 -15.77 0.68 6.47
N LYS A 240 -16.17 1.94 6.39
CA LYS A 240 -15.62 2.95 5.47
C LYS A 240 -15.25 4.25 6.17
N THR A 241 -15.29 4.28 7.50
CA THR A 241 -15.00 5.45 8.29
C THR A 241 -13.87 5.14 9.24
N GLU A 242 -13.15 6.17 9.67
CA GLU A 242 -12.06 5.98 10.62
C GLU A 242 -12.52 5.23 11.87
N CYS A 243 -11.63 4.38 12.37
CA CYS A 243 -11.87 3.59 13.56
C CYS A 243 -10.54 3.25 14.24
N GLU A 244 -10.58 3.02 15.54
CA GLU A 244 -9.44 2.58 16.31
C GLU A 244 -9.81 1.46 17.26
N TRP A 245 -8.81 0.63 17.57
CA TRP A 245 -8.94 -0.52 18.43
C TRP A 245 -7.79 -0.52 19.42
N ALA A 246 -8.09 -0.17 20.67
CA ALA A 246 -7.17 -0.40 21.77
C ALA A 246 -7.05 -1.91 22.03
N SER A 247 -5.83 -2.43 21.97
CA SER A 247 -5.51 -3.86 22.13
C SER A 247 -6.41 -4.75 21.27
N PRO A 248 -6.35 -4.65 19.92
CA PRO A 248 -7.28 -5.31 19.02
C PRO A 248 -7.37 -6.80 19.30
N THR A 249 -8.60 -7.34 19.35
CA THR A 249 -8.83 -8.75 19.71
C THR A 249 -8.91 -9.68 18.50
N PHE A 250 -9.15 -9.13 17.31
CA PHE A 250 -9.09 -9.86 16.04
C PHE A 250 -7.65 -10.24 15.67
N ARG A 251 -7.50 -11.29 14.85
CA ARG A 251 -6.17 -11.83 14.48
C ARG A 251 -5.60 -11.14 13.25
N ARG A 252 -6.49 -10.73 12.34
CA ARG A 252 -6.16 -10.08 11.08
C ARG A 252 -7.24 -9.04 10.76
N TYR A 253 -6.94 -8.14 9.84
CA TYR A 253 -7.95 -7.36 9.15
C TYR A 253 -7.88 -7.62 7.65
N ASN A 254 -8.96 -7.27 6.97
CA ASN A 254 -9.01 -7.18 5.54
C ASN A 254 -9.18 -5.72 5.12
N ALA A 255 -8.52 -5.32 4.03
CA ALA A 255 -8.80 -4.10 3.31
C ALA A 255 -9.05 -4.37 1.82
N THR A 256 -9.99 -3.67 1.20
CA THR A 256 -10.35 -3.83 -0.22
C THR A 256 -10.71 -2.48 -0.85
N ASN A 257 -10.56 -2.35 -2.16
CA ASN A 257 -11.03 -1.19 -2.94
C ASN A 257 -12.52 -1.26 -3.34
N ASP A 258 -13.18 -2.40 -3.15
CA ASP A 258 -14.63 -2.53 -3.26
C ASP A 258 -15.07 -3.83 -2.56
N PRO A 259 -15.97 -3.79 -1.56
CA PRO A 259 -16.53 -4.98 -0.93
C PRO A 259 -17.28 -5.92 -1.88
N ASN A 260 -17.82 -5.40 -2.98
CA ASN A 260 -18.68 -6.13 -3.90
C ASN A 260 -17.95 -6.57 -5.18
N SER A 261 -16.82 -5.94 -5.51
CA SER A 261 -16.04 -6.24 -6.71
C SER A 261 -14.54 -5.99 -6.49
N SER A 262 -14.01 -6.52 -5.40
CA SER A 262 -12.60 -6.42 -5.02
C SER A 262 -11.65 -6.84 -6.14
N VAL A 263 -10.61 -6.03 -6.38
CA VAL A 263 -9.48 -6.41 -7.26
C VAL A 263 -8.59 -7.45 -6.56
N PHE A 264 -8.35 -7.25 -5.27
CA PHE A 264 -7.87 -8.24 -4.30
C PHE A 264 -8.08 -7.65 -2.90
N THR A 265 -7.94 -8.49 -1.87
CA THR A 265 -8.03 -8.07 -0.48
C THR A 265 -6.65 -8.06 0.15
N ILE A 266 -6.23 -6.93 0.70
CA ILE A 266 -5.08 -6.85 1.60
C ILE A 266 -5.46 -7.48 2.93
N VAL A 267 -4.59 -8.32 3.47
CA VAL A 267 -4.72 -8.96 4.77
C VAL A 267 -3.52 -8.57 5.61
N GLY A 268 -3.76 -7.80 6.68
CA GLY A 268 -2.74 -7.45 7.67
C GLY A 268 -2.90 -8.26 8.95
N THR A 269 -1.80 -8.60 9.61
CA THR A 269 -1.84 -9.28 10.91
C THR A 269 -2.01 -8.30 12.04
N SER A 270 -2.82 -8.66 13.05
CA SER A 270 -2.96 -7.88 14.27
C SER A 270 -2.52 -8.66 15.51
N ARG A 271 -2.49 -10.00 15.45
CA ARG A 271 -1.99 -10.86 16.54
C ARG A 271 -1.40 -12.15 15.98
N GLY A 272 -0.71 -12.88 16.84
CA GLY A 272 -0.14 -14.20 16.54
C GLY A 272 -1.09 -15.11 15.75
N ILE A 273 -0.61 -15.56 14.59
CA ILE A 273 -1.24 -16.54 13.72
C ILE A 273 -0.27 -17.70 13.57
N GLY A 274 -0.73 -18.90 13.94
CA GLY A 274 0.14 -19.98 14.41
C GLY A 274 1.41 -20.25 13.60
N GLU A 275 1.31 -20.40 12.29
CA GLU A 275 2.44 -20.91 11.48
C GLU A 275 3.51 -19.86 11.14
N LEU A 276 3.32 -18.59 11.50
CA LEU A 276 4.28 -17.53 11.18
C LEU A 276 5.49 -17.51 12.12
N SER A 277 6.66 -17.23 11.57
CA SER A 277 7.89 -17.08 12.36
C SER A 277 8.72 -15.91 11.84
N PRO A 278 8.99 -14.88 12.68
CA PRO A 278 8.49 -14.70 14.04
C PRO A 278 6.97 -14.47 14.07
N GLN A 279 6.33 -14.70 15.23
CA GLN A 279 4.92 -14.39 15.39
C GLN A 279 4.66 -12.88 15.25
N PRO A 280 3.55 -12.47 14.62
CA PRO A 280 3.12 -11.07 14.66
C PRO A 280 2.98 -10.56 16.10
N THR A 281 3.50 -9.37 16.36
CA THR A 281 3.43 -8.73 17.67
C THR A 281 2.11 -7.98 17.78
N ALA A 282 1.27 -8.35 18.76
CA ALA A 282 0.01 -7.66 18.98
C ALA A 282 0.26 -6.17 19.31
N PRO A 283 -0.34 -5.21 18.58
CA PRO A 283 -0.20 -3.80 18.90
C PRO A 283 -1.05 -3.44 20.12
N ASP A 284 -0.65 -2.39 20.83
CA ASP A 284 -1.45 -1.77 21.88
C ASP A 284 -2.59 -0.93 21.32
N LEU A 285 -2.43 -0.42 20.10
CA LEU A 285 -3.43 0.34 19.35
C LEU A 285 -3.29 0.04 17.86
N LEU A 286 -4.40 -0.19 17.18
CA LEU A 286 -4.50 -0.20 15.72
C LEU A 286 -5.47 0.90 15.30
N GLN A 287 -5.16 1.61 14.23
CA GLN A 287 -6.04 2.61 13.64
C GLN A 287 -6.21 2.34 12.14
N PHE A 288 -7.45 2.48 11.69
CA PHE A 288 -7.82 2.67 10.29
C PHE A 288 -8.21 4.14 10.16
N ALA A 289 -7.36 4.92 9.49
CA ALA A 289 -7.37 6.37 9.58
C ALA A 289 -7.22 7.04 8.21
N ALA A 290 -7.58 8.32 8.13
CA ALA A 290 -7.26 9.14 6.95
C ALA A 290 -5.75 9.35 6.86
N TRP A 291 -5.20 9.30 5.66
CA TRP A 291 -3.77 9.54 5.45
C TRP A 291 -3.37 10.97 5.84
N GLY A 292 -4.00 11.98 5.23
CA GLY A 292 -3.69 13.41 5.48
C GLY A 292 -3.51 14.27 4.22
N SER A 293 -3.67 13.70 3.01
CA SER A 293 -3.49 14.47 1.77
C SER A 293 -4.59 15.51 1.50
N LEU A 294 -5.76 15.36 2.10
CA LEU A 294 -6.95 16.20 1.87
C LEU A 294 -7.45 16.94 3.14
N GLY A 295 -6.68 16.90 4.22
CA GLY A 295 -7.04 17.43 5.53
C GLY A 295 -6.15 16.83 6.61
N ASP A 296 -6.46 17.09 7.87
CA ASP A 296 -5.71 16.49 8.99
C ASP A 296 -5.87 14.97 8.98
N GLY A 297 -4.76 14.25 8.88
CA GLY A 297 -4.72 12.80 8.86
C GLY A 297 -3.53 12.26 9.63
N VAL A 298 -3.48 10.94 9.74
CA VAL A 298 -2.51 10.25 10.59
C VAL A 298 -1.06 10.52 10.17
N PHE A 299 -0.78 10.83 8.91
CA PHE A 299 0.56 11.23 8.43
C PHE A 299 0.99 12.59 8.98
N ASP A 300 0.07 13.51 9.28
CA ASP A 300 0.41 14.85 9.76
C ASP A 300 0.93 14.85 11.20
N HIS A 301 0.79 13.72 11.92
CA HIS A 301 1.20 13.57 13.31
C HIS A 301 2.31 12.54 13.41
N ALA A 302 3.40 12.86 14.10
CA ALA A 302 4.55 11.97 14.19
C ALA A 302 4.18 10.66 14.89
N PHE A 303 3.30 10.73 15.88
CA PHE A 303 2.87 9.57 16.66
C PHE A 303 1.41 9.68 17.10
N ASP A 304 1.04 10.71 17.87
CA ASP A 304 -0.32 10.80 18.46
C ASP A 304 -1.34 11.32 17.44
N TYR A 305 -2.18 10.42 16.91
CA TYR A 305 -3.33 10.75 16.09
C TYR A 305 -4.62 10.24 16.72
N THR A 306 -5.69 11.03 16.62
CA THR A 306 -7.04 10.62 17.05
C THR A 306 -7.98 10.66 15.84
N PRO A 307 -8.55 9.51 15.43
CA PRO A 307 -9.61 9.46 14.42
C PRO A 307 -10.72 10.47 14.67
N THR A 308 -11.12 11.17 13.62
CA THR A 308 -12.18 12.19 13.65
C THR A 308 -13.48 11.73 12.98
N GLY A 309 -13.48 10.51 12.42
CA GLY A 309 -14.63 9.88 11.78
C GLY A 309 -14.73 10.19 10.28
N GLN A 310 -13.61 10.52 9.64
CA GLN A 310 -13.56 10.75 8.19
C GLN A 310 -14.00 9.51 7.41
N THR A 311 -14.54 9.72 6.20
CA THR A 311 -14.82 8.62 5.27
C THR A 311 -13.55 8.29 4.49
N LEU A 312 -13.18 7.02 4.50
CA LEU A 312 -11.90 6.49 4.01
C LEU A 312 -12.04 5.63 2.74
N ALA A 313 -13.27 5.34 2.30
CA ALA A 313 -13.49 4.41 1.20
C ALA A 313 -14.04 5.10 -0.06
N GLY A 314 -13.55 4.64 -1.20
CA GLY A 314 -13.98 5.05 -2.54
C GLY A 314 -13.26 6.28 -3.08
N ALA A 315 -13.53 6.56 -4.35
CA ALA A 315 -12.79 7.51 -5.17
C ALA A 315 -12.48 8.84 -4.49
N GLY A 316 -11.18 9.14 -4.39
CA GLY A 316 -10.64 10.37 -3.82
C GLY A 316 -10.58 10.39 -2.30
N ALA A 317 -10.92 9.29 -1.62
CA ALA A 317 -10.52 9.08 -0.23
C ALA A 317 -9.10 8.52 -0.16
N ASP A 318 -8.47 8.66 1.00
CA ASP A 318 -7.07 8.31 1.21
C ASP A 318 -6.89 7.68 2.59
N SER A 319 -6.58 6.38 2.60
CA SER A 319 -6.74 5.52 3.76
C SER A 319 -5.42 4.88 4.20
N ALA A 320 -5.26 4.79 5.52
CA ALA A 320 -4.03 4.31 6.11
C ALA A 320 -4.29 3.34 7.26
N ILE A 321 -3.29 2.50 7.53
CA ILE A 321 -3.24 1.66 8.72
C ILE A 321 -2.08 2.12 9.60
N ALA A 322 -2.37 2.41 10.86
CA ALA A 322 -1.35 2.68 11.86
C ALA A 322 -1.34 1.64 12.97
N TYR A 323 -0.19 1.03 13.20
CA TYR A 323 0.07 0.13 14.33
C TYR A 323 0.89 0.85 15.38
N TYR A 324 0.59 0.60 16.65
CA TYR A 324 1.34 1.16 17.75
C TYR A 324 1.69 0.09 18.79
N TRP A 325 2.93 0.13 19.27
CA TRP A 325 3.40 -0.61 20.43
C TRP A 325 4.02 0.38 21.41
N GLY A 326 3.66 0.30 22.69
CA GLY A 326 3.95 1.34 23.66
C GLY A 326 3.37 2.67 23.22
N ASN A 327 2.06 2.72 22.93
CA ASN A 327 1.40 3.92 22.40
C ASN A 327 1.29 5.06 23.43
N THR A 328 1.45 4.76 24.72
CA THR A 328 1.47 5.72 25.83
C THR A 328 2.72 5.50 26.69
N GLU A 329 3.08 6.49 27.50
CA GLU A 329 4.22 6.32 28.43
C GLU A 329 3.98 5.19 29.44
N ALA A 330 2.72 4.95 29.80
CA ALA A 330 2.33 3.94 30.78
C ALA A 330 2.51 2.50 30.26
N ASN A 331 2.46 2.27 28.95
CA ASN A 331 2.72 0.97 28.33
C ASN A 331 3.96 0.96 27.43
N ALA A 332 4.82 1.98 27.55
CA ALA A 332 6.08 2.05 26.83
C ALA A 332 6.95 0.80 27.09
N MET A 333 7.67 0.37 26.07
CA MET A 333 8.59 -0.77 26.17
C MET A 333 9.87 -0.30 26.85
N GLU A 334 10.16 -0.86 28.03
CA GLU A 334 11.37 -0.54 28.78
C GLU A 334 12.57 -1.32 28.24
N LEU A 335 13.64 -0.61 27.89
CA LEU A 335 14.89 -1.16 27.39
C LEU A 335 16.01 -0.81 28.36
N ALA A 336 16.38 -1.77 29.23
CA ALA A 336 17.60 -1.68 30.02
C ALA A 336 18.85 -1.60 29.12
N PRO A 337 20.02 -1.18 29.62
CA PRO A 337 21.28 -1.20 28.88
C PRO A 337 21.56 -2.57 28.25
N GLY A 338 21.79 -2.60 26.93
CA GLY A 338 21.96 -3.83 26.14
C GLY A 338 20.66 -4.59 25.84
N GLY A 339 19.53 -4.14 26.36
CA GLY A 339 18.21 -4.70 26.13
C GLY A 339 17.71 -4.44 24.70
N SER A 340 16.78 -5.27 24.24
CA SER A 340 16.17 -5.10 22.91
C SER A 340 14.70 -5.49 22.93
N VAL A 341 13.91 -4.86 22.06
CA VAL A 341 12.53 -5.25 21.76
C VAL A 341 12.34 -5.35 20.26
N SER A 342 11.47 -6.27 19.82
CA SER A 342 11.13 -6.45 18.41
C SER A 342 9.62 -6.47 18.21
N VAL A 343 9.14 -5.75 17.20
CA VAL A 343 7.74 -5.77 16.76
C VAL A 343 7.68 -6.27 15.33
N THR A 344 6.76 -7.18 15.02
CA THR A 344 6.61 -7.76 13.67
C THR A 344 5.18 -7.68 13.20
N GLN A 345 4.98 -7.33 11.93
CA GLN A 345 3.70 -7.48 11.23
C GLN A 345 3.88 -8.03 9.82
N TYR A 346 2.79 -8.55 9.26
CA TYR A 346 2.75 -9.16 7.94
C TYR A 346 1.62 -8.58 7.09
N LEU A 347 1.85 -8.53 5.78
CA LEU A 347 0.89 -8.18 4.75
C LEU A 347 0.83 -9.28 3.68
N GLN A 348 -0.38 -9.54 3.19
CA GLN A 348 -0.65 -10.41 2.05
C GLN A 348 -1.78 -9.79 1.21
N ALA A 349 -1.68 -9.81 -0.12
CA ALA A 349 -2.80 -9.62 -1.04
C ALA A 349 -3.39 -10.99 -1.42
N ILE A 350 -4.69 -11.16 -1.21
CA ILE A 350 -5.42 -12.37 -1.60
C ILE A 350 -6.32 -12.01 -2.79
N PRO A 351 -6.16 -12.66 -3.95
CA PRO A 351 -7.01 -12.41 -5.10
C PRO A 351 -8.49 -12.71 -4.75
N PRO A 352 -9.45 -12.07 -5.44
CA PRO A 352 -10.85 -12.41 -5.25
C PRO A 352 -11.06 -13.90 -5.54
N PRO A 353 -12.00 -14.57 -4.85
CA PRO A 353 -12.34 -15.94 -5.19
C PRO A 353 -12.65 -16.01 -6.70
N PRO A 354 -12.27 -17.09 -7.39
CA PRO A 354 -12.62 -17.27 -8.78
C PRO A 354 -14.11 -17.01 -8.94
N ARG A 355 -14.49 -16.06 -9.80
CA ARG A 355 -15.91 -15.83 -10.07
C ARG A 355 -16.48 -17.16 -10.49
N ASP A 356 -17.59 -17.55 -9.87
CA ASP A 356 -18.36 -18.71 -10.31
C ASP A 356 -18.61 -18.52 -11.80
N ILE A 357 -17.88 -19.28 -12.63
CA ILE A 357 -18.16 -19.31 -14.05
C ILE A 357 -19.59 -19.82 -14.10
N PRO A 358 -20.54 -19.06 -14.68
CA PRO A 358 -21.90 -19.54 -14.77
C PRO A 358 -21.83 -20.90 -15.45
N ILE A 359 -22.08 -21.97 -14.69
CA ILE A 359 -22.22 -23.28 -15.29
C ILE A 359 -23.43 -23.11 -16.18
N LEU A 360 -23.22 -23.05 -17.49
CA LEU A 360 -24.31 -23.05 -18.44
C LEU A 360 -25.15 -24.26 -18.08
N THR A 361 -26.34 -24.00 -17.54
CA THR A 361 -27.30 -25.06 -17.27
C THR A 361 -27.53 -25.80 -18.58
N HIS A 362 -28.00 -27.05 -18.53
CA HIS A 362 -28.32 -27.77 -19.77
C HIS A 362 -29.21 -26.94 -20.73
N LEU A 363 -30.11 -26.11 -20.18
CA LEU A 363 -30.88 -25.10 -20.91
C LEU A 363 -30.00 -23.99 -21.51
N GLY A 364 -29.08 -23.41 -20.73
CA GLY A 364 -28.12 -22.43 -21.22
C GLY A 364 -27.27 -22.94 -22.40
N VAL A 365 -26.80 -24.19 -22.32
CA VAL A 365 -26.06 -24.84 -23.43
C VAL A 365 -26.95 -24.99 -24.66
N LEU A 366 -28.20 -25.44 -24.51
CA LEU A 366 -29.13 -25.58 -25.63
C LEU A 366 -29.44 -24.24 -26.30
N VAL A 367 -29.63 -23.17 -25.52
CA VAL A 367 -29.85 -21.82 -26.05
C VAL A 367 -28.63 -21.31 -26.81
N LEU A 368 -27.42 -21.52 -26.27
CA LEU A 368 -26.18 -21.13 -26.94
C LEU A 368 -25.97 -21.88 -28.26
N VAL A 369 -26.18 -23.20 -28.27
CA VAL A 369 -26.11 -24.03 -29.49
C VAL A 369 -27.16 -23.60 -30.52
N GLY A 370 -28.38 -23.31 -30.08
CA GLY A 370 -29.45 -22.81 -30.96
C GLY A 370 -29.11 -21.45 -31.57
N LEU A 371 -28.55 -20.53 -30.78
CA LEU A 371 -28.11 -19.22 -31.25
C LEU A 371 -26.98 -19.34 -32.28
N LEU A 372 -25.99 -20.20 -32.02
CA LEU A 372 -24.88 -20.46 -32.94
C LEU A 372 -25.36 -21.09 -34.24
N ALA A 373 -26.34 -22.01 -34.18
CA ALA A 373 -26.94 -22.61 -35.37
C ALA A 373 -27.69 -21.57 -36.23
N LEU A 374 -28.40 -20.63 -35.59
CA LEU A 374 -29.08 -19.53 -36.27
C LEU A 374 -28.11 -18.56 -36.95
N ILE A 375 -27.00 -18.22 -36.27
CA ILE A 375 -25.94 -17.37 -36.84
C ILE A 375 -25.27 -18.06 -38.03
N GLY A 376 -24.93 -19.36 -37.89
CA GLY A 376 -24.36 -20.15 -38.97
C GLY A 376 -25.29 -20.28 -40.17
N ALA A 377 -26.58 -20.53 -39.95
CA ALA A 377 -27.58 -20.59 -41.01
C ALA A 377 -27.74 -19.24 -41.72
N GLY A 378 -27.72 -18.12 -40.98
CA GLY A 378 -27.79 -16.77 -41.55
C GLY A 378 -26.58 -16.41 -42.42
N ALA A 379 -25.39 -16.87 -42.05
CA ALA A 379 -24.18 -16.66 -42.85
C ALA A 379 -24.22 -17.43 -44.19
N ILE A 380 -24.71 -18.67 -44.17
CA ILE A 380 -24.80 -19.53 -45.37
C ILE A 380 -25.84 -18.99 -46.38
N VAL A 381 -26.95 -18.43 -45.90
CA VAL A 381 -27.97 -17.83 -46.78
C VAL A 381 -27.42 -16.59 -47.50
N ARG A 382 -26.58 -15.79 -46.82
CA ARG A 382 -25.99 -14.57 -47.38
C ARG A 382 -24.93 -14.83 -48.45
N GLU A 383 -24.24 -15.97 -48.39
CA GLU A 383 -23.24 -16.38 -49.39
C GLU A 383 -23.86 -16.92 -50.69
N ARG A 384 -25.16 -17.25 -50.69
CA ARG A 384 -25.88 -17.72 -51.88
C ARG A 384 -26.60 -16.62 -52.67
N GLU A 385 -26.63 -15.39 -52.15
CA GLU A 385 -27.33 -14.26 -52.77
C GLU A 385 -26.40 -13.15 -53.30
N GLY A 386 -25.07 -13.36 -53.25
CA GLY A 386 -24.06 -12.58 -53.97
C GLY A 386 -23.41 -13.43 -55.05
#